data_AF-A0A1I0WR88-F1
#
_entry.id   AF-A0A1I0WR88-F1
#
_cell.length_a   1.000
_cell.length_b   1.000
_cell.length_c   1.000
_cell.angle_alpha   90.00
_cell.angle_beta   90.00
_cell.angle_gamma   90.00
#
_symmetry.space_group_name_H-M   'P 1'
#
loop_
_entity.id
_entity.type
_entity.pdbx_description
1 polymer ?
#
loop_
_entity_poly.entity_id
_entity_poly.type
_entity_poly.pdbx_seq_one_letter_code
_entity_poly.pdbx_strand_id
1 'polypeptide(L)'
;MGNTTTGDQHGPVAEEPSVRVSELQQELSGLRRALRTRATIEQAMGVLIVAHRCSPQQAFRILVRLSQQHNVKLYKVAQILVRLAARVELEHLEPLLRRAAQNNGAVGPADDVPPEPDSELIESARKLVVAAEENGAARRALVALYQDLVERGWVPPYEVLSRLPGRSE
;
A
#
# COMPACT_ATOMS: atom_id res chain seq x y z
N MET A 1 35.64 -26.89 -56.26
CA MET A 1 34.57 -27.62 -55.56
C MET A 1 34.44 -27.04 -54.17
N GLY A 2 33.33 -26.38 -53.87
CA GLY A 2 33.06 -25.78 -52.57
C GLY A 2 32.12 -26.64 -51.73
N ASN A 3 32.18 -26.45 -50.42
CA ASN A 3 31.06 -26.52 -49.47
C ASN A 3 31.56 -26.17 -48.06
N THR A 4 31.15 -25.00 -47.56
CA THR A 4 30.23 -24.80 -46.41
C THR A 4 30.76 -25.25 -45.06
N THR A 5 31.10 -24.30 -44.19
CA THR A 5 31.01 -24.49 -42.74
C THR A 5 30.70 -23.14 -42.09
N THR A 6 29.45 -23.05 -41.64
CA THR A 6 28.99 -22.38 -40.42
C THR A 6 29.08 -20.86 -40.39
N GLY A 7 28.05 -20.24 -40.96
CA GLY A 7 27.53 -18.99 -40.42
C GLY A 7 26.96 -19.26 -39.03
N ASP A 8 27.71 -18.84 -38.02
CA ASP A 8 27.27 -18.77 -36.63
C ASP A 8 26.23 -17.63 -36.52
N GLN A 9 24.97 -17.97 -36.81
CA GLN A 9 23.84 -17.08 -36.64
C GLN A 9 23.32 -17.22 -35.19
N HIS A 10 24.05 -16.66 -34.23
CA HIS A 10 23.48 -16.32 -32.93
C HIS A 10 22.63 -15.04 -33.08
N GLY A 11 21.43 -15.20 -33.62
CA GLY A 11 20.39 -14.17 -33.53
C GLY A 11 20.00 -13.91 -32.06
N PRO A 12 19.52 -12.70 -31.72
CA PRO A 12 19.17 -12.37 -30.34
C PRO A 12 18.02 -13.29 -29.93
N VAL A 13 18.27 -14.14 -28.93
CA VAL A 13 17.23 -14.98 -28.33
C VAL A 13 16.21 -14.01 -27.72
N ALA A 14 15.08 -13.84 -28.41
CA ALA A 14 13.95 -13.10 -27.88
C ALA A 14 13.48 -13.88 -26.64
N GLU A 15 13.84 -13.40 -25.44
CA GLU A 15 13.31 -13.92 -24.18
C GLU A 15 11.80 -14.11 -24.30
N GLU A 16 11.33 -15.34 -24.08
CA GLU A 16 9.91 -15.63 -24.25
C GLU A 16 9.07 -14.71 -23.35
N PRO A 17 8.00 -14.10 -23.88
CA PRO A 17 7.18 -13.15 -23.14
C PRO A 17 6.60 -13.73 -21.83
N SER A 18 6.46 -15.05 -21.73
CA SER A 18 6.06 -15.79 -20.54
C SER A 18 7.08 -15.67 -19.38
N VAL A 19 8.38 -15.81 -19.67
CA VAL A 19 9.47 -15.72 -18.69
C VAL A 19 9.55 -14.31 -18.13
N ARG A 20 9.55 -13.30 -19.02
CA ARG A 20 9.58 -11.89 -18.65
C ARG A 20 8.35 -11.47 -17.84
N VAL A 21 7.17 -11.99 -18.16
CA VAL A 21 5.95 -11.77 -17.36
C VAL A 21 6.07 -12.40 -15.97
N SER A 22 6.63 -13.60 -15.85
CA SER A 22 6.85 -14.27 -14.56
C SER A 22 7.81 -13.49 -13.66
N GLU A 23 8.93 -13.01 -14.21
CA GLU A 23 9.92 -12.20 -13.48
C GLU A 23 9.31 -10.90 -12.96
N LEU A 24 8.59 -10.16 -13.82
CA LEU A 24 7.88 -8.94 -13.42
C LEU A 24 6.82 -9.21 -12.35
N GLN A 25 6.13 -10.35 -12.41
CA GLN A 25 5.16 -10.73 -11.37
C GLN A 25 5.84 -10.99 -10.03
N GLN A 26 7.00 -11.66 -10.01
CA GLN A 26 7.77 -11.88 -8.80
C GLN A 26 8.28 -10.56 -8.21
N GLU A 27 8.82 -9.68 -9.04
CA GLU A 27 9.30 -8.36 -8.62
C GLU A 27 8.15 -7.52 -8.03
N LEU A 28 7.00 -7.48 -8.72
CA LEU A 28 5.81 -6.82 -8.21
C LEU A 28 5.37 -7.43 -6.87
N SER A 29 5.40 -8.75 -6.71
CA SER A 29 5.04 -9.40 -5.44
C SER A 29 5.99 -9.00 -4.30
N GLY A 30 7.28 -8.88 -4.60
CA GLY A 30 8.31 -8.44 -3.66
C GLY A 30 8.09 -7.00 -3.22
N LEU A 31 7.89 -6.09 -4.17
CA LEU A 31 7.62 -4.68 -3.91
C LEU A 31 6.35 -4.50 -3.08
N ARG A 32 5.28 -5.22 -3.42
CA ARG A 32 4.02 -5.19 -2.65
C ARG A 32 4.22 -5.62 -1.22
N ARG A 33 5.00 -6.68 -0.99
CA ARG A 33 5.31 -7.16 0.36
C ARG A 33 6.14 -6.16 1.14
N ALA A 34 7.11 -5.51 0.51
CA ALA A 34 7.92 -4.47 1.12
C ALA A 34 7.07 -3.26 1.54
N LEU A 35 6.20 -2.77 0.65
CA LEU A 35 5.31 -1.64 0.92
C LEU A 35 4.34 -1.90 2.07
N ARG A 36 3.66 -3.07 2.09
CA ARG A 36 2.77 -3.44 3.21
C ARG A 36 3.53 -3.55 4.53
N THR A 37 4.75 -4.08 4.48
CA THR A 37 5.60 -4.22 5.67
C THR A 37 5.95 -2.85 6.24
N ARG A 38 6.40 -1.92 5.39
CA ARG A 38 6.71 -0.55 5.80
C ARG A 38 5.49 0.15 6.39
N ALA A 39 4.34 0.10 5.70
CA ALA A 39 3.10 0.72 6.18
C ALA A 39 2.68 0.21 7.57
N THR A 40 2.76 -1.11 7.79
CA THR A 40 2.41 -1.69 9.10
C THR A 40 3.37 -1.25 10.20
N ILE A 41 4.67 -1.12 9.88
CA ILE A 41 5.67 -0.63 10.83
C ILE A 41 5.40 0.84 11.18
N GLU A 42 5.10 1.69 10.20
CA GLU A 42 4.76 3.11 10.46
C GLU A 42 3.50 3.26 11.32
N GLN A 43 2.47 2.44 11.09
CA GLN A 43 1.26 2.42 11.94
C GLN A 43 1.60 2.04 13.38
N ALA A 44 2.40 0.98 13.58
CA ALA A 44 2.83 0.56 14.91
C ALA A 44 3.70 1.64 15.60
N MET A 45 4.53 2.35 14.83
CA MET A 45 5.27 3.50 15.35
C MET A 45 4.33 4.61 15.82
N GLY A 46 3.28 4.92 15.05
CA GLY A 46 2.25 5.89 15.45
C GLY A 46 1.59 5.54 16.78
N VAL A 47 1.24 4.27 16.99
CA VAL A 47 0.71 3.78 18.28
C VAL A 47 1.68 4.05 19.42
N LEU A 48 2.97 3.74 19.25
CA LEU A 48 3.98 3.94 20.29
C LEU A 48 4.25 5.43 20.57
N ILE A 49 4.23 6.28 19.53
CA ILE A 49 4.40 7.73 19.68
C ILE A 49 3.31 8.28 20.60
N VAL A 50 2.04 7.89 20.39
CA VAL A 50 0.92 8.32 21.23
C VAL A 50 1.04 7.75 22.64
N ALA A 51 1.31 6.45 22.76
CA ALA A 51 1.35 5.75 24.05
C ALA A 51 2.53 6.18 24.94
N HIS A 52 3.70 6.45 24.36
CA HIS A 52 4.93 6.77 25.09
C HIS A 52 5.39 8.23 24.95
N ARG A 53 4.66 9.07 24.20
CA ARG A 53 5.02 10.47 23.94
C ARG A 53 6.47 10.63 23.46
N CYS A 54 6.88 9.75 22.54
CA CYS A 54 8.26 9.65 22.07
C CYS A 54 8.38 10.09 20.60
N SER A 55 9.61 10.36 20.15
CA SER A 55 9.87 10.70 18.74
C SER A 55 9.70 9.48 17.82
N PRO A 56 9.49 9.66 16.50
CA PRO A 56 9.44 8.55 15.55
C PRO A 56 10.68 7.65 15.61
N GLN A 57 11.88 8.24 15.76
CA GLN A 57 13.13 7.47 15.89
C GLN A 57 13.20 6.68 17.20
N GLN A 58 12.59 7.17 18.28
CA GLN A 58 12.45 6.42 19.53
C GLN A 58 11.45 5.26 19.38
N ALA A 59 10.30 5.50 18.75
CA ALA A 59 9.29 4.47 18.49
C ALA A 59 9.84 3.32 17.63
N PHE A 60 10.57 3.63 16.56
CA PHE A 60 11.23 2.60 15.74
C PHE A 60 12.25 1.79 16.56
N ARG A 61 13.07 2.45 17.38
CA ARG A 61 14.02 1.76 18.27
C ARG A 61 13.33 0.85 19.28
N ILE A 62 12.16 1.24 19.79
CA ILE A 62 11.34 0.39 20.66
C ILE A 62 10.88 -0.86 19.91
N LEU A 63 10.37 -0.73 18.68
CA LEU A 63 9.98 -1.89 17.86
C LEU A 63 11.17 -2.82 17.58
N VAL A 64 12.35 -2.27 17.26
CA VAL A 64 13.58 -3.05 17.06
C VAL A 64 13.97 -3.79 18.33
N ARG A 65 13.91 -3.11 19.48
CA ARG A 65 14.20 -3.73 20.79
C ARG A 65 13.24 -4.89 21.08
N LEU A 66 11.94 -4.69 20.91
CA LEU A 66 10.92 -5.74 21.10
C LEU A 66 11.14 -6.92 20.13
N SER A 67 11.48 -6.63 18.89
CA SER A 67 11.81 -7.63 17.87
C SER A 67 13.01 -8.49 18.30
N GLN A 68 14.08 -7.86 18.79
CA GLN A 68 15.28 -8.55 19.26
C GLN A 68 15.05 -9.34 20.56
N GLN A 69 14.40 -8.71 21.56
CA GLN A 69 14.13 -9.31 22.86
C GLN A 69 13.28 -10.59 22.75
N HIS A 70 12.34 -10.61 21.81
CA HIS A 70 11.45 -11.76 21.61
C HIS A 70 11.87 -12.66 20.44
N ASN A 71 12.96 -12.34 19.74
CA ASN A 71 13.39 -13.03 18.52
C ASN A 71 12.26 -13.19 17.48
N VAL A 72 11.46 -12.14 17.30
CA VAL A 72 10.34 -12.09 16.35
C VAL A 72 10.67 -11.06 15.28
N LYS A 73 10.39 -11.39 14.00
CA LYS A 73 10.59 -10.45 12.89
C LYS A 73 9.85 -9.13 13.15
N LEU A 74 10.53 -8.00 12.92
CA LEU A 74 10.02 -6.64 13.21
C LEU A 74 8.59 -6.39 12.72
N TYR A 75 8.29 -6.79 11.47
CA TYR A 75 6.95 -6.62 10.89
C TYR A 75 5.86 -7.40 11.64
N LYS A 76 6.19 -8.55 12.25
CA LYS A 76 5.25 -9.33 13.07
C LYS A 76 4.98 -8.64 14.40
N VAL A 77 5.99 -8.05 15.02
CA VAL A 77 5.82 -7.21 16.22
C VAL A 77 4.88 -6.04 15.91
N ALA A 78 5.12 -5.34 14.79
CA ALA A 78 4.25 -4.26 14.33
C ALA A 78 2.79 -4.73 14.11
N GLN A 79 2.58 -5.87 13.43
CA GLN A 79 1.24 -6.46 13.25
C GLN A 79 0.54 -6.82 14.56
N ILE A 80 1.27 -7.32 15.56
CA ILE A 80 0.72 -7.64 16.87
C ILE A 80 0.29 -6.34 17.55
N LEU A 81 1.16 -5.33 17.55
CA LEU A 81 0.88 -4.05 18.20
C LEU A 81 -0.33 -3.32 17.59
N VAL A 82 -0.41 -3.24 16.26
CA VAL A 82 -1.56 -2.61 15.58
C VAL A 82 -2.87 -3.35 15.91
N ARG A 83 -2.86 -4.69 15.93
CA ARG A 83 -4.06 -5.47 16.32
C ARG A 83 -4.48 -5.24 17.77
N LEU A 84 -3.53 -5.04 18.67
CA LEU A 84 -3.83 -4.72 20.07
C LEU A 84 -4.41 -3.30 20.18
N ALA A 85 -3.83 -2.33 19.46
CA ALA A 85 -4.32 -0.96 19.43
C ALA A 85 -5.72 -0.84 18.81
N ALA A 86 -6.05 -1.67 17.83
CA ALA A 86 -7.39 -1.70 17.23
C ALA A 86 -8.51 -2.18 18.18
N ARG A 87 -8.17 -2.66 19.38
CA ARG A 87 -9.13 -3.03 20.44
C ARG A 87 -9.39 -1.90 21.44
N VAL A 88 -8.79 -0.72 21.24
CA VAL A 88 -9.00 0.43 22.10
C VAL A 88 -10.38 1.03 21.83
N GLU A 89 -11.20 1.14 22.87
CA GLU A 89 -12.52 1.78 22.82
C GLU A 89 -12.40 3.27 22.44
N LEU A 90 -13.28 3.74 21.55
CA LEU A 90 -13.30 5.11 21.00
C LEU A 90 -13.28 6.20 22.09
N GLU A 91 -13.87 5.91 23.25
CA GLU A 91 -13.95 6.80 24.41
C GLU A 91 -12.58 7.30 24.91
N HIS A 92 -11.52 6.51 24.72
CA HIS A 92 -10.17 6.88 25.13
C HIS A 92 -9.43 7.73 24.09
N LEU A 93 -9.87 7.69 22.83
CA LEU A 93 -9.26 8.43 21.73
C LEU A 93 -9.80 9.84 21.62
N GLU A 94 -11.10 10.03 21.84
CA GLU A 94 -11.78 11.31 21.66
C GLU A 94 -11.18 12.46 22.49
N PRO A 95 -10.85 12.28 23.79
CA PRO A 95 -10.21 13.34 24.57
C PRO A 95 -8.81 13.71 24.05
N LEU A 96 -8.07 12.74 23.52
CA LEU A 96 -6.73 12.97 22.97
C LEU A 96 -6.79 13.72 21.64
N LEU A 97 -7.72 13.34 20.76
CA LEU A 97 -7.97 14.02 19.50
C LEU A 97 -8.47 15.45 19.73
N ARG A 98 -9.42 15.64 20.64
CA ARG A 98 -9.92 16.97 21.02
C ARG A 98 -8.79 17.87 21.52
N ARG A 99 -7.91 17.34 22.37
CA ARG A 99 -6.74 18.07 22.86
C ARG A 99 -5.73 18.38 21.75
N ALA A 100 -5.50 17.46 20.82
CA ALA A 100 -4.62 17.69 19.68
C ALA A 100 -5.19 18.77 18.74
N ALA A 101 -6.49 18.75 18.45
CA ALA A 101 -7.17 19.76 17.64
C ALA A 101 -7.23 21.14 18.31
N GLN A 102 -7.28 21.20 19.64
CA GLN A 102 -7.20 22.46 20.38
C GLN A 102 -5.78 23.03 20.41
N ASN A 103 -4.76 22.17 20.40
CA ASN A 103 -3.35 22.56 20.44
C ASN A 103 -2.79 22.89 19.04
N ASN A 104 -3.30 22.24 17.99
CA ASN A 104 -3.06 22.59 16.58
C ASN A 104 -4.22 23.46 16.11
N GLY A 105 -4.14 24.78 16.29
CA GLY A 105 -5.20 25.72 15.96
C GLY A 105 -5.84 25.43 14.59
N ALA A 106 -7.15 25.15 14.62
CA ALA A 106 -8.06 25.07 13.49
C ALA A 106 -7.48 24.41 12.22
N VAL A 107 -7.56 23.07 12.16
CA VAL A 107 -8.01 22.43 10.92
C VAL A 107 -9.37 23.07 10.63
N GLY A 108 -9.41 24.02 9.70
CA GLY A 108 -10.60 24.83 9.46
C GLY A 108 -11.74 23.96 8.94
N PRO A 109 -13.01 24.42 9.00
CA PRO A 109 -14.16 23.68 8.47
C PRO A 109 -14.06 23.35 6.96
N ALA A 110 -13.00 23.78 6.26
CA ALA A 110 -12.68 23.39 4.90
C ALA A 110 -12.02 21.99 4.78
N ASP A 111 -11.36 21.51 5.83
CA ASP A 111 -10.71 20.19 5.84
C ASP A 111 -11.65 19.05 6.29
N ASP A 112 -12.78 19.38 6.93
CA ASP A 112 -13.82 18.44 7.39
C ASP A 112 -14.97 18.25 6.38
N VAL A 113 -15.06 19.06 5.33
CA VAL A 113 -15.91 18.76 4.18
C VAL A 113 -15.14 17.75 3.33
N PRO A 114 -15.59 16.50 3.18
CA PRO A 114 -14.98 15.58 2.21
C PRO A 114 -14.96 16.34 0.88
N PRO A 115 -13.79 16.57 0.26
CA PRO A 115 -13.73 17.37 -0.95
C PRO A 115 -14.73 16.77 -1.93
N GLU A 116 -15.67 17.58 -2.43
CA GLU A 116 -16.66 17.03 -3.34
C GLU A 116 -15.92 16.32 -4.49
N PRO A 117 -16.34 15.10 -4.85
CA PRO A 117 -15.68 14.35 -5.89
C PRO A 117 -15.70 15.20 -7.16
N ASP A 118 -14.52 15.56 -7.64
CA ASP A 118 -14.39 16.33 -8.86
C ASP A 118 -14.97 15.56 -10.05
N SER A 119 -15.25 16.28 -11.14
CA SER A 119 -15.83 15.69 -12.35
C SER A 119 -14.96 14.56 -12.92
N GLU A 120 -13.65 14.60 -12.68
CA GLU A 120 -12.70 13.57 -13.11
C GLU A 120 -12.90 12.26 -12.33
N LEU A 121 -13.00 12.31 -11.00
CA LEU A 121 -13.23 11.14 -10.16
C LEU A 121 -14.60 10.50 -10.45
N ILE A 122 -15.63 11.33 -10.66
CA ILE A 122 -16.97 10.87 -11.05
C ILE A 122 -16.91 10.15 -12.40
N GLU A 123 -16.15 10.69 -13.36
CA GLU A 123 -16.00 10.09 -14.68
C GLU A 123 -15.20 8.78 -14.62
N SER A 124 -14.13 8.71 -13.82
CA SER A 124 -13.38 7.49 -13.55
C SER A 124 -14.26 6.41 -12.90
N ALA A 125 -15.14 6.79 -11.96
CA ALA A 125 -16.11 5.88 -11.35
C ALA A 125 -17.18 5.39 -12.34
N ARG A 126 -17.70 6.27 -13.20
CA ARG A 126 -18.65 5.89 -14.27
C ARG A 126 -18.01 4.91 -15.26
N LYS A 127 -16.78 5.19 -15.71
CA LYS A 127 -16.03 4.28 -16.58
C LYS A 127 -15.85 2.90 -15.97
N LEU A 128 -15.65 2.82 -14.65
CA LEU A 128 -15.59 1.53 -13.95
C LEU A 128 -16.92 0.77 -14.01
N VAL A 129 -18.05 1.45 -13.77
CA VAL A 129 -19.38 0.82 -13.83
C VAL A 129 -19.66 0.28 -15.23
N VAL A 130 -19.40 1.07 -16.28
CA VAL A 130 -19.58 0.62 -17.68
C VAL A 130 -18.63 -0.53 -18.02
N ALA A 131 -17.36 -0.42 -17.61
CA ALA A 131 -16.36 -1.45 -17.87
C ALA A 131 -16.60 -2.74 -17.07
N ALA A 132 -17.43 -2.72 -16.03
CA ALA A 132 -17.87 -3.92 -15.30
C ALA A 132 -18.89 -4.75 -16.09
N GLU A 133 -19.60 -4.15 -17.03
CA GLU A 133 -20.53 -4.82 -17.94
C GLU A 133 -19.81 -5.46 -19.14
N GLU A 134 -18.59 -5.01 -19.46
CA GLU A 134 -17.74 -5.54 -20.53
C GLU A 134 -16.67 -6.52 -20.01
N ASN A 135 -16.56 -7.69 -20.63
CA ASN A 135 -15.56 -8.70 -20.27
C ASN A 135 -14.11 -8.16 -20.38
N GLY A 136 -13.44 -7.97 -19.24
CA GLY A 136 -11.99 -7.70 -19.15
C GLY A 136 -11.56 -6.22 -19.04
N ALA A 137 -12.48 -5.26 -19.22
CA ALA A 137 -12.17 -3.83 -19.12
C ALA A 137 -12.21 -3.31 -17.66
N ALA A 138 -13.04 -3.91 -16.81
CA ALA A 138 -13.27 -3.52 -15.41
C ALA A 138 -11.99 -3.32 -14.61
N ARG A 139 -11.00 -4.21 -14.80
CA ARG A 139 -9.75 -4.16 -14.04
C ARG A 139 -8.90 -2.94 -14.36
N ARG A 140 -8.90 -2.49 -15.62
CA ARG A 140 -8.15 -1.28 -16.01
C ARG A 140 -8.82 -0.02 -15.45
N ALA A 141 -10.14 0.07 -15.57
CA ALA A 141 -10.90 1.19 -15.03
C ALA A 141 -10.78 1.29 -13.49
N LEU A 142 -10.75 0.14 -12.80
CA LEU A 142 -10.55 0.08 -11.35
C LEU A 142 -9.17 0.57 -10.92
N VAL A 143 -8.12 0.25 -11.69
CA VAL A 143 -6.76 0.74 -11.41
C VAL A 143 -6.67 2.25 -11.62
N ALA A 144 -7.29 2.80 -12.67
CA ALA A 144 -7.30 4.23 -12.94
C ALA A 144 -8.01 5.02 -11.82
N LEU A 145 -9.23 4.60 -11.45
CA LEU A 145 -9.97 5.22 -10.34
C LEU A 145 -9.15 5.22 -9.04
N TYR A 146 -8.41 4.16 -8.78
CA TYR A 146 -7.57 4.09 -7.60
C TYR A 146 -6.36 5.02 -7.65
N GLN A 147 -5.70 5.16 -8.79
CA GLN A 147 -4.61 6.13 -8.95
C GLN A 147 -5.10 7.53 -8.62
N ASP A 148 -6.27 7.90 -9.13
CA ASP A 148 -6.91 9.19 -8.83
C ASP A 148 -7.15 9.36 -7.32
N LEU A 149 -7.66 8.33 -6.65
CA LEU A 149 -7.92 8.33 -5.21
C LEU A 149 -6.63 8.41 -4.36
N VAL A 150 -5.55 7.76 -4.79
CA VAL A 150 -4.25 7.82 -4.09
C VAL A 150 -3.58 9.18 -4.26
N GLU A 151 -3.61 9.73 -5.47
CA GLU A 151 -3.05 11.06 -5.76
C GLU A 151 -3.77 12.16 -4.98
N ARG A 152 -5.09 12.00 -4.77
CA ARG A 152 -5.92 12.87 -3.93
C ARG A 152 -5.75 12.61 -2.43
N GLY A 153 -5.02 11.57 -2.04
CA GLY A 153 -4.76 11.21 -0.64
C GLY A 153 -5.93 10.52 0.07
N TRP A 154 -6.98 10.13 -0.66
CA TRP A 154 -8.20 9.56 -0.08
C TRP A 154 -8.06 8.09 0.28
N VAL A 155 -7.11 7.39 -0.34
CA VAL A 155 -6.85 5.99 -0.06
C VAL A 155 -5.35 5.75 0.14
N PRO A 156 -4.93 5.10 1.23
CA PRO A 156 -3.53 4.76 1.43
C PRO A 156 -3.03 3.80 0.34
N PRO A 157 -1.81 3.98 -0.21
CA PRO A 157 -1.29 3.21 -1.35
C PRO A 157 -1.28 1.68 -1.19
N TYR A 158 -1.37 1.18 0.04
CA TYR A 158 -1.32 -0.24 0.38
C TYR A 158 -2.70 -0.92 0.48
N GLU A 159 -3.82 -0.18 0.48
CA GLU A 159 -5.17 -0.76 0.54
C GLU A 159 -5.51 -1.61 -0.69
N VAL A 160 -5.04 -1.23 -1.89
CA VAL A 160 -5.24 -2.07 -3.08
C VAL A 160 -4.48 -3.38 -2.99
N LEU A 161 -3.31 -3.37 -2.36
CA LEU A 161 -2.48 -4.57 -2.36
C LEU A 161 -3.24 -5.71 -1.72
N SER A 162 -3.94 -5.51 -0.60
CA SER A 162 -4.69 -6.56 0.10
C SER A 162 -5.89 -7.10 -0.68
N ARG A 163 -6.47 -6.31 -1.59
CA ARG A 163 -7.69 -6.66 -2.35
C ARG A 163 -7.42 -7.22 -3.76
N LEU A 164 -6.17 -7.19 -4.23
CA LEU A 164 -5.81 -7.91 -5.44
C LEU A 164 -5.86 -9.42 -5.15
N PRO A 165 -6.75 -10.20 -5.80
CA PRO A 165 -6.64 -11.64 -5.71
C PRO A 165 -5.26 -12.01 -6.22
N GLY A 166 -4.44 -12.62 -5.35
CA GLY A 166 -3.43 -13.53 -5.86
C GLY A 166 -4.21 -14.52 -6.71
N ARG A 167 -3.92 -14.59 -8.01
CA ARG A 167 -4.38 -15.72 -8.79
C ARG A 167 -3.72 -16.93 -8.14
N SER A 168 -4.44 -17.59 -7.24
CA SER A 168 -4.23 -18.99 -6.93
C SER A 168 -4.34 -19.70 -8.27
N GLU A 169 -3.29 -20.47 -8.57
CA GLU A 169 -3.19 -21.36 -9.73
C GLU A 169 -4.42 -22.27 -9.88
#